data_AF-A0A5J5N919-F1
#
_entry.id   AF-A0A5J5N919-F1
#
_cell.length_a   1.000
_cell.length_b   1.000
_cell.length_c   1.000
_cell.angle_alpha   90.00
_cell.angle_beta   90.00
_cell.angle_gamma   90.00
#
_symmetry.space_group_name_H-M   'P 1'
#
loop_
_entity.id
_entity.type
_entity.pdbx_description
1 polymer ?
#
loop_
_entity_poly.entity_id
_entity_poly.type
_entity_poly.pdbx_seq_one_letter_code
_entity_poly.pdbx_strand_id
1 'polypeptide(L)'
;VWVVSDSGAGSVGLWKNCTIGGCADTLSYAGEDALKAVQAFTILSIIFSVISLVVFVFQLFTMEKGNRFFLSGATMLVCWLCVMVGASIYTHHYANSSKNHYAESHHGYSFILTWICFCFSFIIGILYLVLRKK
;
A
#
# COMPACT_ATOMS: atom_id res chain seq x y z
N VAL A 1 -11.94 -1.91 0.88
CA VAL A 1 -12.33 -3.32 0.62
C VAL A 1 -11.31 -3.94 -0.32
N TRP A 2 -10.69 -5.05 0.09
CA TRP A 2 -9.63 -5.73 -0.66
C TRP A 2 -10.18 -6.86 -1.55
N VAL A 3 -11.16 -7.62 -1.05
CA VAL A 3 -11.85 -8.68 -1.79
C VAL A 3 -13.34 -8.61 -1.48
N VAL A 4 -14.18 -8.93 -2.46
CA VAL A 4 -15.65 -8.97 -2.35
C VAL A 4 -16.13 -10.34 -2.81
N SER A 5 -17.08 -10.91 -2.08
CA SER A 5 -17.75 -12.16 -2.46
C SER A 5 -18.75 -11.91 -3.60
N ASP A 6 -18.78 -12.79 -4.60
CA ASP A 6 -19.77 -12.72 -5.69
C ASP A 6 -21.11 -13.35 -5.30
N SER A 7 -21.08 -14.35 -4.41
CA SER A 7 -22.25 -15.16 -4.02
C SER A 7 -22.98 -14.67 -2.76
N GLY A 8 -22.55 -13.55 -2.18
CA GLY A 8 -23.22 -12.92 -1.03
C GLY A 8 -22.69 -11.52 -0.74
N ALA A 9 -23.38 -10.73 0.10
CA ALA A 9 -22.91 -9.39 0.48
C ALA A 9 -21.82 -9.46 1.58
N GLY A 10 -20.69 -10.10 1.23
CA GLY A 10 -19.49 -10.21 2.06
C GLY A 10 -18.36 -9.41 1.45
N SER A 11 -17.72 -8.55 2.24
CA SER A 11 -16.56 -7.78 1.81
C SER A 11 -15.47 -7.84 2.85
N VAL A 12 -14.24 -8.08 2.40
CA VAL A 12 -13.10 -8.31 3.27
C VAL A 12 -12.08 -7.20 3.08
N GLY A 13 -11.74 -6.53 4.17
CA GLY A 13 -10.63 -5.58 4.23
C GLY A 13 -9.37 -6.20 4.81
N LEU A 14 -8.33 -5.40 4.96
CA LEU A 14 -7.09 -5.85 5.61
C LEU A 14 -7.23 -5.99 7.13
N TRP A 15 -8.21 -5.31 7.73
CA TRP A 15 -8.37 -5.18 9.19
C TRP A 15 -9.71 -5.70 9.71
N LYS A 16 -10.72 -5.76 8.86
CA LYS A 16 -12.10 -6.13 9.22
C LYS A 16 -12.73 -6.94 8.11
N ASN A 17 -13.61 -7.85 8.51
CA ASN A 17 -14.52 -8.56 7.62
C ASN A 17 -15.93 -8.00 7.83
N CYS A 18 -16.65 -7.75 6.75
CA CYS A 18 -18.01 -7.28 6.75
C CYS A 18 -18.89 -8.29 6.04
N THR A 19 -19.96 -8.73 6.70
CA THR A 19 -21.00 -9.58 6.13
C THR A 19 -22.37 -8.92 6.26
N ILE A 20 -23.42 -9.55 5.73
CA ILE A 20 -24.82 -9.07 5.77
C ILE A 20 -25.27 -8.71 7.20
N GLY A 21 -24.72 -9.35 8.24
CA GLY A 21 -25.07 -9.13 9.64
C GLY A 21 -24.25 -8.06 10.37
N GLY A 22 -23.20 -7.47 9.76
CA GLY A 22 -22.38 -6.43 10.36
C GLY A 22 -20.89 -6.49 10.00
N CYS A 23 -20.13 -5.52 10.51
CA CYS A 23 -18.69 -5.31 10.26
C CYS A 23 -17.82 -5.45 11.53
N ALA A 24 -18.31 -6.19 12.52
CA ALA A 24 -17.58 -6.39 13.78
C ALA A 24 -16.56 -7.53 13.69
N ASP A 25 -16.74 -8.44 12.73
CA ASP A 25 -16.01 -9.70 12.67
C ASP A 25 -14.52 -9.49 12.37
N THR A 26 -13.70 -10.22 13.14
CA THR A 26 -12.26 -10.32 12.91
C THR A 26 -12.02 -11.20 11.68
N LEU A 27 -10.89 -10.95 10.99
CA LEU A 27 -10.50 -11.79 9.87
C LEU A 27 -10.22 -13.21 10.35
N SER A 28 -10.79 -14.22 9.69
CA SER A 28 -10.54 -15.63 10.00
C SER A 28 -9.05 -16.00 9.89
N TYR A 29 -8.31 -15.34 8.98
CA TYR A 29 -6.87 -15.46 8.80
C TYR A 29 -6.08 -14.29 9.43
N ALA A 30 -6.65 -13.55 10.39
CA ALA A 30 -5.94 -12.48 11.13
C ALA A 30 -4.68 -12.97 11.85
N GLY A 31 -4.62 -14.26 12.17
CA GLY A 31 -3.47 -14.91 12.80
C GLY A 31 -2.34 -15.26 11.84
N GLU A 32 -2.55 -15.22 10.51
CA GLU A 32 -1.52 -15.60 9.54
C GLU A 32 -0.41 -14.55 9.47
N ASP A 33 0.84 -15.01 9.52
CA ASP A 33 2.03 -14.15 9.43
C ASP A 33 2.06 -13.35 8.12
N ALA A 34 1.51 -13.92 7.03
CA ALA A 34 1.36 -13.24 5.76
C ALA A 34 0.47 -11.99 5.88
N LEU A 35 -0.66 -12.05 6.58
CA LEU A 35 -1.54 -10.88 6.73
C LEU A 35 -0.87 -9.80 7.59
N LYS A 36 -0.24 -10.22 8.70
CA LYS A 36 0.49 -9.30 9.58
C LYS A 36 1.63 -8.60 8.85
N ALA A 37 2.35 -9.32 7.98
CA ALA A 37 3.38 -8.73 7.13
C ALA A 37 2.78 -7.67 6.20
N VAL A 38 1.68 -7.98 5.48
CA VAL A 38 1.01 -7.01 4.59
C VAL A 38 0.55 -5.76 5.35
N GLN A 39 -0.04 -5.94 6.53
CA GLN A 39 -0.44 -4.83 7.41
C GLN A 39 0.77 -3.97 7.83
N ALA A 40 1.85 -4.60 8.28
CA ALA A 40 3.07 -3.90 8.70
C ALA A 40 3.71 -3.12 7.54
N PHE A 41 3.84 -3.73 6.35
CA PHE A 41 4.38 -3.06 5.16
C PHE A 41 3.49 -1.90 4.69
N THR A 42 2.17 -2.04 4.81
CA THR A 42 1.22 -0.96 4.49
C THR A 42 1.42 0.23 5.44
N ILE A 43 1.52 0.00 6.74
CA ILE A 43 1.79 1.08 7.72
C ILE A 43 3.15 1.72 7.44
N LEU A 44 4.18 0.90 7.20
CA LEU A 44 5.53 1.37 6.94
C LEU A 44 5.61 2.24 5.68
N SER A 45 4.88 1.90 4.61
CA SER A 45 4.77 2.74 3.41
C SER A 45 4.17 4.10 3.70
N ILE A 46 3.12 4.19 4.53
CA ILE A 46 2.50 5.47 4.90
C ILE A 46 3.49 6.33 5.68
N ILE A 47 4.22 5.75 6.62
CA ILE A 47 5.25 6.45 7.41
C ILE A 47 6.33 7.02 6.49
N PHE A 48 6.90 6.20 5.60
CA PHE A 48 7.92 6.68 4.66
C PHE A 48 7.38 7.71 3.66
N SER A 49 6.12 7.59 3.23
CA SER A 49 5.47 8.60 2.39
C SER A 49 5.37 9.95 3.09
N VAL A 50 4.97 9.97 4.37
CA VAL A 50 4.87 11.21 5.16
C VAL A 50 6.26 11.80 5.40
N ILE A 51 7.25 10.97 5.73
CA ILE A 51 8.65 11.42 5.88
C ILE A 51 9.16 12.01 4.58
N SER A 52 8.93 11.36 3.43
CA SER A 52 9.35 11.87 2.12
C SER A 52 8.73 13.23 1.81
N LEU A 53 7.43 13.42 2.12
CA LEU A 53 6.75 14.70 1.95
C LEU A 53 7.35 15.79 2.84
N VAL A 54 7.57 15.50 4.12
CA VAL A 54 8.16 16.44 5.07
C VAL A 54 9.58 16.83 4.64
N VAL A 55 10.40 15.85 4.26
CA VAL A 55 11.76 16.07 3.75
C VAL A 55 11.74 16.89 2.46
N PHE A 56 10.78 16.64 1.56
CA PHE A 56 10.59 17.42 0.34
C PHE A 56 10.26 18.89 0.65
N VAL A 57 9.33 19.14 1.58
CA VAL A 57 8.97 20.50 2.02
C VAL A 57 10.17 21.22 2.65
N PHE A 58 10.91 20.54 3.55
CA PHE A 58 12.12 21.11 4.13
C PHE A 58 13.17 21.43 3.07
N GLN A 59 13.39 20.54 2.10
CA GLN A 59 14.32 20.80 0.99
C GLN A 59 13.86 21.98 0.12
N LEU A 60 12.55 22.18 -0.04
CA LEU A 60 12.01 23.29 -0.82
C LEU A 60 12.40 24.63 -0.20
N PHE A 61 12.29 24.75 1.13
CA PHE A 61 12.62 25.98 1.86
C PHE A 61 14.10 26.15 2.21
N THR A 62 14.80 25.08 2.60
CA THR A 62 16.17 25.16 3.16
C THR A 62 17.27 25.02 2.10
N MET A 63 17.02 24.41 0.94
CA MET A 63 18.12 24.15 -0.01
C MET A 63 18.63 25.42 -0.69
N GLU A 64 19.95 25.62 -0.68
CA GLU A 64 20.63 26.61 -1.52
C GLU A 64 20.52 26.22 -3.01
N LYS A 65 20.60 27.22 -3.91
CA LYS A 65 20.52 27.01 -5.36
C LYS A 65 21.54 25.97 -5.80
N GLY A 66 21.08 24.91 -6.50
CA GLY A 66 21.95 23.91 -7.15
C GLY A 66 21.93 22.50 -6.58
N ASN A 67 21.33 22.25 -5.41
CA ASN A 67 21.37 20.93 -4.77
C ASN A 67 20.17 20.03 -5.16
N ARG A 68 20.40 18.72 -5.33
CA ARG A 68 19.38 17.74 -5.80
C ARG A 68 18.50 17.25 -4.64
N PHE A 69 17.24 16.98 -4.91
CA PHE A 69 16.28 16.40 -3.95
C PHE A 69 16.48 14.87 -3.77
N PHE A 70 17.74 14.44 -3.60
CA PHE A 70 18.10 13.00 -3.58
C PHE A 70 17.47 12.27 -2.39
N LEU A 71 17.45 12.91 -1.20
CA LEU A 71 16.97 12.27 0.02
C LEU A 71 15.44 12.10 0.04
N SER A 72 14.67 13.05 -0.51
CA SER A 72 13.20 12.91 -0.61
C SER A 72 12.82 11.87 -1.67
N GLY A 73 13.54 11.82 -2.79
CA GLY A 73 13.37 10.76 -3.80
C GLY A 73 13.73 9.37 -3.29
N ALA A 74 14.86 9.21 -2.57
CA ALA A 74 15.27 7.93 -2.00
C ALA A 74 14.24 7.39 -0.99
N THR A 75 13.74 8.24 -0.10
CA THR A 75 12.69 7.84 0.87
C THR A 75 11.37 7.50 0.18
N MET A 76 11.02 8.18 -0.92
CA MET A 76 9.86 7.83 -1.74
C MET A 76 10.03 6.48 -2.45
N LEU A 77 11.23 6.15 -2.93
CA LEU A 77 11.52 4.84 -3.52
C LEU A 77 11.45 3.71 -2.47
N VAL A 78 11.85 3.96 -1.23
CA VAL A 78 11.66 3.00 -0.14
C VAL A 78 10.17 2.79 0.16
N CYS A 79 9.37 3.87 0.22
CA CYS A 79 7.92 3.78 0.34
C CYS A 79 7.32 2.91 -0.77
N TRP A 80 7.73 3.14 -2.02
CA TRP A 80 7.33 2.37 -3.18
C TRP A 80 7.65 0.87 -3.05
N LEU A 81 8.86 0.52 -2.58
CA LEU A 81 9.24 -0.87 -2.30
C LEU A 81 8.34 -1.51 -1.24
N CYS A 82 8.01 -0.78 -0.16
CA CYS A 82 7.11 -1.30 0.87
C CYS A 82 5.71 -1.62 0.33
N VAL A 83 5.15 -0.74 -0.52
CA VAL A 83 3.85 -0.99 -1.17
C VAL A 83 3.92 -2.23 -2.07
N MET A 84 4.99 -2.38 -2.86
CA MET A 84 5.21 -3.56 -3.69
C MET A 84 5.23 -4.84 -2.91
N VAL A 85 6.01 -4.89 -1.83
CA VAL A 85 6.16 -6.08 -1.01
C VAL A 85 4.82 -6.45 -0.36
N GLY A 86 4.09 -5.48 0.19
CA GLY A 86 2.75 -5.70 0.75
C GLY A 86 1.76 -6.23 -0.28
N ALA A 87 1.69 -5.62 -1.46
CA ALA A 87 0.81 -6.06 -2.55
C ALA A 87 1.18 -7.46 -3.05
N SER A 88 2.48 -7.73 -3.22
CA SER A 88 2.99 -9.01 -3.73
C SER A 88 2.69 -10.17 -2.79
N ILE A 89 2.97 -10.00 -1.48
CA ILE A 89 2.63 -11.01 -0.46
C ILE A 89 1.13 -11.28 -0.46
N TYR A 90 0.32 -10.21 -0.53
CA TYR A 90 -1.14 -10.36 -0.60
C TYR A 90 -1.57 -11.17 -1.82
N THR A 91 -1.06 -10.84 -3.01
CA THR A 91 -1.40 -11.57 -4.23
C THR A 91 -0.95 -13.03 -4.22
N HIS A 92 0.30 -13.30 -3.81
CA HIS A 92 0.83 -14.66 -3.78
C HIS A 92 0.04 -15.54 -2.81
N HIS A 93 -0.27 -15.01 -1.62
CA HIS A 93 -0.87 -15.79 -0.55
C HIS A 93 -2.39 -15.89 -0.67
N TYR A 94 -3.06 -14.85 -1.16
CA TYR A 94 -4.52 -14.78 -1.21
C TYR A 94 -5.08 -14.81 -2.64
N ALA A 95 -4.49 -14.17 -3.64
CA ALA A 95 -5.09 -14.15 -4.98
C ALA A 95 -5.03 -15.51 -5.70
N ASN A 96 -4.04 -16.37 -5.40
CA ASN A 96 -3.85 -17.68 -6.05
C ASN A 96 -4.10 -18.89 -5.15
N SER A 97 -4.38 -18.68 -3.86
CA SER A 97 -4.59 -19.80 -2.92
C SER A 97 -6.07 -20.05 -2.71
N SER A 98 -6.47 -21.32 -2.64
CA SER A 98 -7.79 -21.82 -2.22
C SER A 98 -8.18 -21.45 -0.77
N LYS A 99 -7.44 -20.53 -0.14
CA LYS A 99 -7.67 -19.96 1.19
C LYS A 99 -8.62 -18.77 1.18
N ASN A 100 -8.99 -18.25 0.00
CA ASN A 100 -10.09 -17.31 -0.08
C ASN A 100 -11.37 -18.01 0.38
N HIS A 101 -12.01 -17.46 1.40
CA HIS A 101 -13.19 -18.04 2.03
C HIS A 101 -14.41 -18.12 1.09
N TYR A 102 -14.31 -17.50 -0.09
CA TYR A 102 -15.37 -17.45 -1.09
C TYR A 102 -14.97 -18.28 -2.31
N ALA A 103 -15.85 -19.21 -2.70
CA ALA A 103 -15.68 -20.02 -3.90
C ALA A 103 -15.65 -19.16 -5.18
N GLU A 104 -16.34 -18.01 -5.16
CA GLU A 104 -16.29 -16.97 -6.19
C GLU A 104 -16.12 -15.60 -5.52
N SER A 105 -15.05 -14.89 -5.88
CA SER A 105 -14.77 -13.55 -5.37
C SER A 105 -14.01 -12.72 -6.39
N HIS A 106 -14.22 -11.41 -6.35
CA HIS A 106 -13.50 -10.44 -7.15
C HIS A 106 -12.65 -9.50 -6.28
N HIS A 107 -11.62 -8.92 -6.90
CA HIS A 107 -10.76 -7.94 -6.25
C HIS A 107 -11.54 -6.65 -5.98
N GLY A 108 -11.53 -6.20 -4.72
CA GLY A 108 -12.17 -4.95 -4.31
C GLY A 108 -11.38 -3.72 -4.76
N TYR A 109 -12.02 -2.55 -4.71
CA TYR A 109 -11.42 -1.28 -5.15
C TYR A 109 -10.08 -0.94 -4.46
N SER A 110 -9.89 -1.31 -3.19
CA SER A 110 -8.65 -0.99 -2.47
C SER A 110 -7.46 -1.76 -3.01
N PHE A 111 -7.67 -2.95 -3.57
CA PHE A 111 -6.61 -3.72 -4.20
C PHE A 111 -6.10 -2.99 -5.46
N ILE A 112 -7.03 -2.52 -6.30
CA ILE A 112 -6.69 -1.75 -7.52
C ILE A 112 -5.97 -0.45 -7.14
N LEU A 113 -6.45 0.26 -6.11
CA LEU A 113 -5.81 1.48 -5.60
C LEU A 113 -4.37 1.24 -5.14
N THR A 114 -4.05 0.08 -4.55
CA THR A 114 -2.68 -0.25 -4.15
C THR A 114 -1.73 -0.30 -5.35
N TRP A 115 -2.15 -0.91 -6.45
CA TRP A 115 -1.35 -0.95 -7.69
C TRP A 115 -1.23 0.41 -8.38
N ILE A 116 -2.29 1.22 -8.34
CA ILE A 116 -2.25 2.60 -8.83
C ILE A 116 -1.29 3.45 -7.99
N CYS A 117 -1.37 3.32 -6.66
CA CYS A 117 -0.48 3.98 -5.70
C CYS A 117 0.98 3.60 -5.96
N PHE A 118 1.25 2.32 -6.19
CA PHE A 118 2.56 1.82 -6.61
C PHE A 118 3.10 2.55 -7.84
N CYS A 119 2.32 2.68 -8.92
CA CYS A 119 2.75 3.39 -10.13
C CYS A 119 3.03 4.87 -9.85
N PHE A 120 2.14 5.55 -9.14
CA PHE A 120 2.32 6.97 -8.83
C PHE A 120 3.50 7.25 -7.90
N SER A 121 3.69 6.45 -6.86
CA SER A 121 4.84 6.57 -5.94
C SER A 121 6.17 6.38 -6.67
N PHE A 122 6.22 5.48 -7.67
CA PHE A 122 7.41 5.33 -8.51
C PHE A 122 7.69 6.58 -9.33
N ILE A 123 6.69 7.08 -10.06
CA ILE A 123 6.82 8.26 -10.90
C ILE A 123 7.24 9.47 -10.06
N ILE A 124 6.60 9.69 -8.92
CA ILE A 124 6.93 10.79 -8.00
C ILE A 124 8.35 10.61 -7.44
N GLY A 125 8.75 9.40 -7.05
CA GLY A 125 10.11 9.12 -6.58
C GLY A 125 11.17 9.47 -7.62
N ILE A 126 10.96 9.08 -8.89
CA ILE A 126 11.86 9.44 -10.00
C ILE A 126 11.85 10.95 -10.26
N LEU A 127 10.68 11.59 -10.26
CA LEU A 127 10.56 13.04 -10.44
C LEU A 127 11.35 13.79 -9.36
N TYR A 128 11.26 13.38 -8.09
CA TYR A 128 12.04 13.99 -7.01
C TYR A 128 13.55 13.80 -7.22
N LEU A 129 14.01 12.66 -7.74
CA LEU A 129 15.43 12.48 -8.05
C LEU A 129 15.92 13.33 -9.23
N VAL A 130 15.07 13.55 -10.24
CA VAL A 130 15.42 14.27 -11.47
C VAL A 130 15.33 15.80 -11.29
N LEU A 131 14.39 16.27 -10.47
CA LEU A 131 14.22 17.70 -10.19
C LEU A 131 15.50 18.27 -9.57
N ARG A 132 16.01 19.32 -10.21
CA ARG A 132 17.10 20.16 -9.70
C ARG A 132 16.54 21.53 -9.37
N LYS A 133 16.80 22.01 -8.15
CA LYS A 133 16.51 23.39 -7.77
C LYS A 133 17.42 24.32 -8.58
N LYS A 134 16.83 25.09 -9.50
CA LYS A 134 17.51 26.19 -10.23
C LYS A 134 17.67 27.42 -9.33
#